data_AF-A0AAU8LT41-F1
#
_entry.id   AF-A0AAU8LT41-F1
#
_cell.length_a   1.000
_cell.length_b   1.000
_cell.length_c   1.000
_cell.angle_alpha   90.00
_cell.angle_beta   90.00
_cell.angle_gamma   90.00
#
_symmetry.space_group_name_H-M   'P 1'
#
loop_
_entity.id
_entity.type
_entity.pdbx_description
1 polymer ?
#
loop_
_entity_poly.entity_id
_entity_poly.type
_entity_poly.pdbx_seq_one_letter_code
_entity_poly.pdbx_strand_id
1 'polypeptide(L)' 'MKKNINHSALEEPPFTDETRLGEISCLPGMDMVFLFDFGDSWEFQVLVEEIDADTAVASEPVLLKSQGKAPEQYPGYDE' A
#
# COMPACT_ATOMS: atom_id res chain seq x y z
N MET A 1 9.00 16.81 2.52
CA MET A 1 8.70 16.35 3.90
C MET A 1 8.00 15.01 3.76
N LYS A 2 8.47 13.95 4.41
CA LYS A 2 7.78 12.65 4.38
C LYS A 2 6.49 12.79 5.20
N LYS A 3 5.36 12.38 4.62
CA LYS A 3 4.05 12.35 5.29
C LYS A 3 3.70 10.89 5.55
N ASN A 4 3.48 10.53 6.81
CA ASN A 4 3.05 9.19 7.19
C ASN A 4 1.52 9.17 7.30
N ILE A 5 0.90 8.10 6.83
CA ILE A 5 -0.51 7.77 7.06
C ILE A 5 -0.53 6.49 7.88
N ASN A 6 -1.13 6.54 9.06
CA ASN A 6 -1.01 5.53 10.09
C ASN A 6 -2.16 4.52 10.01
N HIS A 7 -1.92 3.28 10.43
CA HIS A 7 -3.00 2.33 10.66
C HIS A 7 -3.93 2.84 11.76
N SER A 8 -5.25 2.65 11.67
CA SER A 8 -6.23 3.19 12.64
C SER A 8 -6.18 2.56 14.03
N ALA A 9 -5.36 1.53 14.20
CA ALA A 9 -5.01 0.96 15.51
C ALA A 9 -3.91 1.75 16.24
N LEU A 10 -3.28 2.72 15.58
CA LEU A 10 -2.31 3.63 16.17
C LEU A 10 -3.01 4.88 16.74
N GLU A 11 -2.27 5.68 17.50
CA GLU A 11 -2.85 6.82 18.24
C GLU A 11 -2.92 8.11 17.42
N GLU A 12 -1.98 8.31 16.49
CA GLU A 12 -1.82 9.61 15.81
C GLU A 12 -2.41 9.60 14.40
N PRO A 13 -3.32 10.54 14.06
CA PRO A 13 -3.80 10.72 12.69
C PRO A 13 -2.69 11.31 11.78
N PRO A 14 -2.84 11.26 10.45
CA PRO A 14 -4.01 10.77 9.70
C PRO A 14 -4.05 9.23 9.58
N PHE A 15 -5.25 8.66 9.50
CA PHE A 15 -5.46 7.21 9.42
C PHE A 15 -5.76 6.69 8.02
N THR A 16 -5.34 5.46 7.72
CA THR A 16 -5.46 4.85 6.38
C THR A 16 -6.90 4.54 5.96
N ASP A 17 -7.80 4.31 6.90
CA ASP A 17 -9.23 4.08 6.65
C ASP A 17 -10.04 5.37 6.46
N GLU A 18 -9.48 6.51 6.86
CA GLU A 18 -10.08 7.84 6.70
C GLU A 18 -9.44 8.66 5.57
N THR A 19 -8.24 8.28 5.12
CA THR A 19 -7.47 9.03 4.11
C THR A 19 -7.67 8.44 2.72
N ARG A 20 -8.14 9.26 1.77
CA ARG A 20 -8.22 8.85 0.35
C ARG A 20 -6.90 9.09 -0.38
N LEU A 21 -6.59 8.28 -1.40
CA LEU A 21 -5.38 8.47 -2.23
C LEU A 21 -5.29 9.87 -2.85
N GLY A 22 -6.43 10.46 -3.26
CA GLY A 22 -6.46 11.83 -3.79
C GLY A 22 -6.05 12.91 -2.78
N GLU A 23 -6.21 12.68 -1.47
CA GLU A 23 -5.89 13.65 -0.41
C GLU A 23 -4.39 13.69 -0.08
N ILE A 24 -3.65 12.65 -0.46
CA ILE A 24 -2.19 12.60 -0.32
C ILE A 24 -1.47 13.04 -1.59
N SER A 25 -2.18 13.67 -2.54
CA SER A 25 -1.65 14.10 -3.83
C SER A 25 -0.97 12.97 -4.58
N CYS A 26 -1.55 11.77 -4.55
CA CYS A 26 -1.09 10.60 -5.29
C CYS A 26 -1.05 10.93 -6.78
N LEU A 27 0.14 11.20 -7.33
CA LEU A 27 0.37 11.58 -8.72
C LEU A 27 1.32 10.58 -9.38
N PRO A 28 1.26 10.40 -10.72
CA PRO A 28 2.21 9.55 -11.42
C PRO A 28 3.67 9.92 -11.11
N GLY A 29 4.48 8.90 -10.85
CA GLY A 29 5.88 9.04 -10.45
C GLY A 29 6.13 9.18 -8.94
N MET A 30 5.07 9.26 -8.12
CA MET A 30 5.23 9.23 -6.66
C MET A 30 5.46 7.82 -6.14
N ASP A 31 6.39 7.70 -5.19
CA ASP A 31 6.67 6.48 -4.45
C ASP A 31 6.18 6.57 -2.99
N MET A 32 5.77 5.43 -2.46
CA MET A 32 5.37 5.24 -1.07
C MET A 32 5.91 3.90 -0.57
N VAL A 33 6.11 3.83 0.75
CA VAL A 33 6.39 2.57 1.43
C VAL A 33 5.13 2.16 2.17
N PHE A 34 4.60 0.99 1.84
CA PHE A 34 3.57 0.32 2.63
C PHE A 34 4.26 -0.61 3.63
N LEU A 35 4.13 -0.28 4.91
CA LEU A 35 4.64 -1.10 6.01
C LEU A 35 3.53 -2.03 6.49
N PHE A 36 3.80 -3.33 6.48
CA PHE A 36 2.86 -4.37 6.88
C PHE A 36 3.48 -5.30 7.91
N ASP A 37 2.63 -5.83 8.81
CA ASP A 37 3.03 -6.65 9.96
C ASP A 37 4.07 -5.93 10.84
N PHE A 38 3.63 -5.21 11.87
CA PHE A 38 4.57 -4.48 12.73
C PHE A 38 5.52 -5.37 13.54
N GLY A 39 5.31 -6.69 13.58
CA GLY A 39 6.28 -7.63 14.13
C GLY A 39 7.48 -7.82 13.19
N ASP A 40 7.21 -8.17 11.94
CA ASP A 40 8.25 -8.50 10.94
C ASP A 40 8.71 -7.28 10.12
N SER A 41 7.94 -6.20 10.13
CA SER A 41 8.21 -4.95 9.43
C SER A 41 8.46 -5.13 7.93
N TRP A 42 7.53 -5.79 7.24
CA TRP A 42 7.59 -5.95 5.78
C TRP A 42 7.38 -4.61 5.10
N GLU A 43 8.37 -4.18 4.31
CA GLU A 43 8.31 -2.96 3.52
C GLU A 43 8.03 -3.27 2.05
N PHE A 44 6.96 -2.67 1.52
CA PHE A 44 6.60 -2.75 0.11
C PHE A 44 6.76 -1.38 -0.53
N GLN A 45 7.62 -1.29 -1.55
CA GLN A 45 7.68 -0.10 -2.40
C GLN A 45 6.48 -0.09 -3.34
N VAL A 46 5.72 1.00 -3.32
CA VAL A 46 4.54 1.22 -4.16
C VAL A 46 4.80 2.45 -5.02
N LEU A 47 4.68 2.31 -6.33
CA LEU A 47 4.84 3.37 -7.31
C LEU A 47 3.48 3.65 -7.98
N VAL A 48 3.12 4.92 -8.07
CA VAL A 48 1.99 5.36 -8.89
C VAL A 48 2.49 5.47 -10.32
N GLU A 49 2.16 4.51 -11.17
CA GLU A 49 2.60 4.52 -12.57
C GLU A 49 1.77 5.49 -13.42
N GLU A 50 0.45 5.47 -13.25
CA GLU A 50 -0.49 6.21 -14.08
C GLU A 50 -1.80 6.48 -13.32
N ILE A 51 -2.51 7.54 -13.72
CA ILE A 51 -3.90 7.81 -13.34
C ILE A 51 -4.69 7.99 -14.62
N ASP A 52 -5.53 7.02 -14.94
CA ASP A 52 -6.38 7.03 -16.12
C ASP A 52 -7.82 7.44 -15.73
N ALA A 53 -8.25 8.59 -16.22
CA ALA A 53 -9.60 9.12 -15.98
C ALA A 53 -10.64 8.62 -17.00
N ASP A 54 -10.20 8.06 -18.12
CA ASP A 54 -11.04 7.59 -19.22
C ASP A 54 -11.35 6.09 -19.11
N THR A 55 -10.59 5.35 -18.31
CA THR A 55 -10.90 3.95 -17.97
C THR A 55 -12.11 3.88 -17.04
N ALA A 56 -13.07 3.02 -17.41
CA ALA A 56 -14.21 2.71 -16.54
C ALA A 56 -13.68 2.21 -15.19
N VAL A 57 -14.06 2.88 -14.11
CA VAL A 57 -13.70 2.47 -12.75
C VAL A 57 -14.20 1.05 -12.53
N ALA A 58 -13.27 0.09 -12.46
CA ALA A 58 -13.59 -1.27 -12.10
C ALA A 58 -14.18 -1.27 -10.69
N SER A 59 -15.19 -2.11 -10.45
CA SER A 59 -15.77 -2.26 -9.10
C SER A 59 -14.78 -2.83 -8.09
N GLU A 60 -13.71 -3.48 -8.56
CA GLU A 60 -12.69 -4.12 -7.75
C GLU A 60 -11.29 -3.94 -8.39
N PRO A 61 -10.21 -3.95 -7.58
CA PRO A 61 -8.85 -3.93 -8.09
C PRO A 61 -8.53 -5.19 -8.90
N VAL A 62 -7.78 -5.01 -10.00
CA VAL A 62 -7.41 -6.09 -10.92
C VAL A 62 -5.89 -6.26 -10.95
N LEU A 63 -5.41 -7.50 -10.74
CA LEU A 63 -4.00 -7.83 -10.92
C LEU A 63 -3.67 -7.98 -12.41
N LEU A 64 -2.97 -6.99 -12.98
CA LEU A 64 -2.59 -7.00 -14.39
C LEU A 64 -1.34 -7.85 -14.66
N LYS A 65 -0.38 -7.84 -13.73
CA LYS A 65 0.89 -8.55 -13.85
C LYS A 65 1.46 -8.89 -12.47
N SER A 66 2.13 -10.02 -12.37
CA SER A 66 2.93 -10.41 -11.20
C SER A 66 4.24 -11.03 -11.65
N GLN A 67 5.28 -10.87 -10.84
CA GLN A 67 6.60 -11.42 -11.10
C GLN A 67 7.22 -11.95 -9.80
N GLY A 68 7.90 -13.09 -9.91
CA GLY A 68 8.50 -13.76 -8.76
C GLY A 68 7.47 -14.58 -7.97
N LYS A 69 7.87 -15.01 -6.77
CA LYS A 69 6.98 -15.66 -5.80
C LYS A 69 6.99 -14.81 -4.54
N ALA A 70 5.81 -14.49 -4.02
CA ALA A 70 5.71 -13.88 -2.70
C ALA A 70 6.34 -14.82 -1.65
N PRO A 71 7.04 -14.29 -0.65
CA PRO A 71 7.53 -15.10 0.46
C PRO A 71 6.35 -15.72 1.22
N GLU A 72 6.60 -16.85 1.86
CA GLU A 72 5.63 -17.47 2.76
C GLU A 72 5.45 -16.59 4.00
N GLN A 73 4.20 -16.29 4.34
CA GLN A 73 3.88 -15.53 5.54
C GLN A 73 3.76 -16.50 6.73
N TYR A 74 4.74 -16.46 7.64
CA TYR A 74 4.95 -17.39 8.75
C TYR A 74 5.33 -18.82 8.28
N PRO A 75 6.55 -19.05 7.76
CA PRO A 75 7.04 -20.42 7.63
C PRO A 75 6.96 -21.06 9.02
N GLY A 76 6.25 -22.19 9.13
CA GLY A 76 5.99 -22.84 10.41
C GLY A 76 7.26 -22.94 11.24
N TYR A 77 7.25 -22.40 12.46
CA TYR A 77 8.31 -22.67 13.40
C TYR A 77 8.29 -24.17 13.66
N ASP A 78 9.34 -24.89 13.27
CA ASP A 78 9.54 -26.26 13.77
C ASP A 78 9.52 -26.18 15.31
N GLU A 79 8.63 -26.95 15.95
CA GLU A 79 8.53 -27.05 17.42
C GLU A 79 9.87 -27.41 18.09
#